data_AF-A0A7S1Y6V2-F1
#
_entry.id   AF-A0A7S1Y6V2-F1
#
_cell.length_a   1.000
_cell.length_b   1.000
_cell.length_c   1.000
_cell.angle_alpha   90.00
_cell.angle_beta   90.00
_cell.angle_gamma   90.00
#
_symmetry.space_group_name_H-M   'P 1'
#
loop_
_entity.id
_entity.type
_entity.pdbx_description
1 polymer ?
#
loop_
_entity_poly.entity_id
_entity_poly.type
_entity_poly.pdbx_seq_one_letter_code
_entity_poly.pdbx_strand_id
1 'polypeptide(L)'
;RNGALRDKVTLCLVQDVAPRIMDMPQSNAEMMDVFNTPEPEVIFVLGPDIGRDRKYVLKTVSTSFGLAGMWYLSVYPFLFNSQLAERIDEQVQYANSGMPTDMSFLTDLSVPLFVTFLGCQLAHEVGHRIMAGVYDIKTSVPTFVPSLATGITGTVTSLKSPPKNRDQLFDFALAGPVFGIIASLVALVIGCQLT
;
A
#
# COMPACT_ATOMS: atom_id res chain seq x y z
N ARG A 1 -16.65 17.55 31.99
CA ARG A 1 -15.39 18.16 31.46
C ARG A 1 -15.68 18.67 30.05
N ASN A 2 -16.13 19.94 29.94
CA ASN A 2 -16.47 20.57 28.66
C ASN A 2 -15.19 21.17 28.06
N GLY A 3 -14.46 20.38 27.27
CA GLY A 3 -13.38 20.90 26.42
C GLY A 3 -13.96 21.73 25.28
N ALA A 4 -13.27 22.80 24.90
CA ALA A 4 -13.73 23.74 23.89
C ALA A 4 -13.94 23.02 22.54
N LEU A 5 -14.88 23.49 21.72
CA LEU A 5 -15.15 22.93 20.38
C LEU A 5 -13.89 22.92 19.49
N ARG A 6 -12.95 23.86 19.71
CA ARG A 6 -11.64 23.92 19.02
C ARG A 6 -10.77 22.69 19.26
N ASP A 7 -10.94 21.98 20.38
CA ASP A 7 -10.16 20.79 20.71
C ASP A 7 -10.74 19.51 20.06
N LYS A 8 -11.90 19.62 19.41
CA LYS A 8 -12.67 18.49 18.89
C LYS A 8 -12.89 18.52 17.39
N VAL A 9 -12.44 19.57 16.71
CA VAL A 9 -12.73 19.77 15.29
C VAL A 9 -11.50 20.37 14.61
N THR A 10 -11.00 19.70 13.58
CA THR A 10 -10.02 20.26 12.66
C THR A 10 -10.76 20.72 11.42
N LEU A 11 -10.67 22.01 11.10
CA LEU A 11 -11.22 22.55 9.87
C LEU A 11 -10.14 22.48 8.79
N CYS A 12 -10.43 21.79 7.70
CA CYS A 12 -9.60 21.79 6.52
C CYS A 12 -10.32 22.51 5.41
N LEU A 13 -9.75 23.63 4.99
CA LEU A 13 -10.12 24.27 3.75
C LEU A 13 -9.46 23.51 2.62
N VAL A 14 -10.27 22.92 1.75
CA VAL A 14 -9.83 22.30 0.51
C VAL A 14 -10.53 23.04 -0.61
N GLN A 15 -9.77 23.50 -1.60
CA GLN A 15 -10.35 24.09 -2.79
C GLN A 15 -11.02 22.98 -3.62
N ASP A 16 -12.29 23.18 -3.96
CA ASP A 16 -13.07 22.23 -4.74
C ASP A 16 -13.00 22.58 -6.22
N VAL A 17 -12.23 21.79 -6.96
CA VAL A 17 -11.94 21.96 -8.39
C VAL A 17 -13.10 21.48 -9.29
N ALA A 18 -14.15 20.85 -8.74
CA ALA A 18 -15.23 20.29 -9.55
C ALA A 18 -16.52 21.12 -9.46
N PRO A 19 -17.12 21.56 -10.59
CA PRO A 19 -18.49 22.08 -10.58
C PRO A 19 -19.42 20.98 -10.07
N ARG A 20 -20.38 21.33 -9.21
CA ARG A 20 -21.41 20.36 -8.78
C ARG A 20 -22.13 19.86 -10.02
N ILE A 21 -22.57 18.62 -10.03
CA ILE A 21 -23.35 18.04 -11.15
C ILE A 21 -24.62 18.87 -11.43
N MET A 22 -25.16 19.59 -10.43
CA MET A 22 -26.28 20.51 -10.61
C MET A 22 -25.92 21.82 -11.34
N ASP A 23 -24.63 22.18 -11.37
CA ASP A 23 -24.08 23.38 -11.99
C ASP A 23 -23.31 23.04 -13.28
N MET A 24 -23.53 21.84 -13.84
CA MET A 24 -22.82 21.40 -15.05
C MET A 24 -23.27 22.26 -16.25
N PRO A 25 -22.33 22.95 -16.91
CA PRO A 25 -22.64 23.82 -18.03
C PRO A 25 -23.20 23.00 -19.19
N GLN A 26 -24.33 23.44 -19.77
CA GLN A 26 -24.97 22.73 -20.87
C GLN A 26 -24.44 23.17 -22.23
N SER A 27 -23.56 24.17 -22.26
CA SER A 27 -22.93 24.71 -23.45
C SER A 27 -21.42 24.91 -23.27
N ASN A 28 -20.69 24.88 -24.38
CA ASN A 28 -19.23 25.07 -24.38
C ASN A 28 -18.79 26.48 -23.89
N ALA A 29 -19.68 27.47 -23.97
CA ALA A 29 -19.40 28.83 -23.48
C ALA A 29 -19.44 28.89 -21.95
N GLU A 30 -20.43 28.25 -21.33
CA GLU A 30 -20.54 28.16 -19.86
C GLU A 30 -19.43 27.27 -19.27
N MET A 31 -18.96 26.27 -20.03
CA MET A 31 -17.81 25.44 -19.63
C MET A 31 -16.53 26.25 -19.44
N MET A 32 -16.27 27.21 -20.33
CA MET A 32 -15.12 28.11 -20.20
C MET A 32 -15.23 29.06 -19.01
N ASP A 33 -16.45 29.40 -18.59
CA ASP A 33 -16.71 30.29 -17.45
C ASP A 33 -16.51 29.56 -16.11
N VAL A 34 -16.86 28.27 -16.03
CA VAL A 34 -16.57 27.40 -14.87
C VAL A 34 -15.07 27.31 -14.57
N PHE A 35 -14.22 27.24 -15.59
CA PHE A 35 -12.77 27.25 -15.41
C PHE A 35 -12.21 28.62 -15.01
N ASN A 36 -13.02 29.68 -15.11
CA ASN A 36 -12.65 31.06 -14.81
C ASN A 36 -13.27 31.58 -13.50
N THR A 37 -14.21 30.84 -12.91
CA THR A 37 -14.75 31.12 -11.58
C THR A 37 -13.75 30.76 -10.49
N PRO A 38 -13.56 31.61 -9.46
CA PRO A 38 -12.72 31.27 -8.31
C PRO A 38 -13.27 30.02 -7.62
N GLU A 39 -12.41 29.01 -7.46
CA GLU A 39 -12.78 27.70 -6.92
C GLU A 39 -13.48 27.83 -5.56
N PRO A 40 -14.67 27.21 -5.35
CA PRO A 40 -15.35 27.30 -4.08
C PRO A 40 -14.54 26.62 -2.98
N GLU A 41 -14.39 27.32 -1.86
CA GLU A 41 -13.74 26.80 -0.66
C GLU A 41 -14.67 25.80 0.04
N VAL A 42 -14.30 24.51 0.05
CA VAL A 42 -15.02 23.49 0.81
C VAL A 42 -14.32 23.29 2.16
N ILE A 43 -15.07 23.56 3.23
CA ILE A 43 -14.62 23.34 4.60
C ILE A 43 -14.95 21.91 5.00
N PHE A 44 -13.94 21.05 5.05
CA PHE A 44 -14.03 19.74 5.69
C PHE A 44 -13.96 19.91 7.21
N VAL A 45 -15.04 19.53 7.88
CA VAL A 45 -15.12 19.46 9.34
C VAL A 45 -14.66 18.07 9.76
N LEU A 46 -13.38 17.93 10.09
CA LEU A 46 -12.79 16.67 10.50
C LEU A 46 -12.82 16.55 12.03
N GLY A 47 -12.97 15.32 12.54
CA GLY A 47 -12.79 15.04 13.95
C GLY A 47 -11.35 15.34 14.41
N PRO A 48 -11.08 15.32 15.73
CA PRO A 48 -9.77 15.69 16.28
C PRO A 48 -8.66 14.67 15.94
N ASP A 49 -9.04 13.47 15.51
CA ASP A 49 -8.15 12.40 15.06
C ASP A 49 -8.44 12.08 13.58
N ILE A 50 -7.69 12.68 12.65
CA ILE A 50 -7.71 12.28 11.22
C ILE A 50 -7.05 10.90 11.04
N GLY A 51 -6.05 10.60 11.88
CA GLY A 51 -5.42 9.29 11.95
C GLY A 51 -5.49 8.80 13.37
N ARG A 52 -6.55 8.07 13.73
CA ARG A 52 -6.63 7.41 15.04
C ARG A 52 -5.58 6.30 15.11
N ASP A 53 -4.35 6.68 15.46
CA ASP A 53 -3.23 5.77 15.72
C ASP A 53 -3.48 5.06 17.06
N ARG A 54 -4.45 4.13 17.12
CA ARG A 54 -4.73 3.36 18.33
C ARG A 54 -4.57 1.85 18.15
N LYS A 55 -3.43 1.41 18.71
CA LYS A 55 -3.01 0.09 19.23
C LYS A 55 -1.76 -0.42 18.49
N TYR A 56 -0.57 -0.07 19.00
CA TYR A 56 0.71 -0.62 18.55
C TYR A 56 0.67 -2.15 18.44
N VAL A 57 0.06 -2.82 19.42
CA VAL A 57 -0.18 -4.27 19.40
C VAL A 57 -0.90 -4.73 18.14
N LEU A 58 -1.95 -4.02 17.71
CA LEU A 58 -2.70 -4.40 16.51
C LEU A 58 -1.86 -4.21 15.24
N LYS A 59 -1.06 -3.14 15.16
CA LYS A 59 -0.15 -2.91 14.04
C LYS A 59 0.95 -3.97 13.96
N THR A 60 1.52 -4.34 15.11
CA THR A 60 2.53 -5.40 15.19
C THR A 60 1.94 -6.75 14.80
N VAL A 61 0.78 -7.12 15.35
CA VAL A 61 0.11 -8.39 15.01
C VAL A 61 -0.26 -8.45 13.52
N SER A 62 -0.86 -7.38 12.98
CA SER A 62 -1.16 -7.29 11.55
C SER A 62 0.08 -7.40 10.70
N THR A 63 1.17 -6.73 11.11
CA THR A 63 2.42 -6.75 10.35
C THR A 63 3.08 -8.12 10.36
N SER A 64 3.12 -8.79 11.52
CA SER A 64 3.64 -10.15 11.63
C SER A 64 2.83 -11.13 10.79
N PHE A 65 1.49 -11.06 10.86
CA PHE A 65 0.63 -11.90 10.04
C PHE A 65 0.79 -11.58 8.55
N GLY A 66 0.95 -10.30 8.21
CA GLY A 66 1.18 -9.85 6.86
C GLY A 66 2.50 -10.35 6.25
N LEU A 67 3.60 -10.29 7.00
CA LEU A 67 4.91 -10.80 6.59
C LEU A 67 4.89 -12.34 6.49
N ALA A 68 4.28 -13.02 7.46
CA ALA A 68 4.12 -14.48 7.42
C ALA A 68 3.27 -14.92 6.21
N GLY A 69 2.17 -14.21 5.94
CA GLY A 69 1.33 -14.42 4.76
C GLY A 69 2.10 -14.19 3.47
N MET A 70 2.89 -13.11 3.39
CA MET A 70 3.74 -12.82 2.22
C MET A 70 4.78 -13.92 1.98
N TRP A 71 5.40 -14.45 3.04
CA TRP A 71 6.30 -15.59 2.92
C TRP A 71 5.57 -16.85 2.43
N TYR A 72 4.42 -17.19 3.01
CA TYR A 72 3.60 -18.32 2.54
C TYR A 72 3.20 -18.18 1.05
N LEU A 73 2.79 -16.98 0.65
CA LEU A 73 2.40 -16.68 -0.73
C LEU A 73 3.57 -16.74 -1.71
N SER A 74 4.81 -16.55 -1.26
CA SER A 74 5.99 -16.72 -2.11
C SER A 74 6.23 -18.18 -2.52
N VAL A 75 5.66 -19.14 -1.79
CA VAL A 75 5.67 -20.57 -2.16
C VAL A 75 4.61 -20.89 -3.22
N TYR A 76 3.53 -20.10 -3.27
CA TYR A 76 2.37 -20.35 -4.11
C TYR A 76 2.67 -20.59 -5.60
N PRO A 77 3.57 -19.83 -6.26
CA PRO A 77 3.90 -20.06 -7.68
C PRO A 77 4.46 -21.46 -7.97
N PHE A 78 5.06 -22.11 -6.98
CA PHE A 78 5.68 -23.42 -7.13
C PHE A 78 4.72 -24.59 -6.91
N LEU A 79 3.53 -24.33 -6.35
CA LEU A 79 2.53 -25.38 -6.07
C LEU A 79 1.97 -26.04 -7.34
N PHE A 80 2.05 -25.35 -8.48
CA PHE A 80 1.60 -25.87 -9.77
C PHE A 80 2.68 -26.63 -10.55
N ASN A 81 3.87 -26.79 -9.97
CA ASN A 81 4.97 -27.53 -10.59
C ASN A 81 4.90 -29.02 -10.18
N SER A 82 4.59 -29.89 -11.14
CA SER A 82 4.44 -31.33 -10.90
C SER A 82 5.72 -31.99 -10.38
N GLN A 83 6.90 -31.54 -10.83
CA GLN A 83 8.18 -32.09 -10.37
C GLN A 83 8.46 -31.73 -8.91
N LEU A 84 8.07 -30.52 -8.48
CA LEU A 84 8.22 -30.12 -7.08
C LEU A 84 7.20 -30.83 -6.20
N ALA A 85 5.96 -31.04 -6.68
CA ALA A 85 4.96 -31.81 -5.96
C ALA A 85 5.42 -33.26 -5.68
N GLU A 86 5.99 -33.94 -6.69
CA GLU A 86 6.53 -35.29 -6.53
C GLU A 86 7.68 -35.35 -5.52
N ARG A 87 8.62 -34.38 -5.58
CA ARG A 87 9.71 -34.29 -4.58
C ARG A 87 9.18 -34.06 -3.17
N ILE A 88 8.14 -33.25 -2.99
CA ILE A 88 7.53 -33.02 -1.67
C ILE A 88 6.93 -34.34 -1.14
N ASP A 89 6.21 -35.08 -2.00
CA ASP A 89 5.60 -36.36 -1.62
C ASP A 89 6.66 -37.39 -1.20
N GLU A 90 7.78 -37.49 -1.92
CA GLU A 90 8.93 -38.34 -1.54
C GLU A 90 9.47 -37.98 -0.16
N GLN A 91 9.68 -36.69 0.10
CA GLN A 91 10.19 -36.20 1.40
C GLN A 91 9.18 -36.44 2.54
N VAL A 92 7.88 -36.33 2.28
CA VAL A 92 6.83 -36.69 3.26
C VAL A 92 6.84 -38.20 3.56
N GLN A 93 7.09 -39.05 2.56
CA GLN A 93 7.25 -40.48 2.78
C GLN A 93 8.48 -40.80 3.63
N TYR A 94 9.60 -40.12 3.41
CA TYR A 94 10.80 -40.23 4.24
C TYR A 94 10.54 -39.82 5.70
N ALA A 95 9.78 -38.74 5.93
CA ALA A 95 9.36 -38.35 7.28
C ALA A 95 8.55 -39.46 7.97
N ASN A 96 7.58 -40.05 7.25
CA ASN A 96 6.71 -41.10 7.79
C ASN A 96 7.45 -42.40 8.09
N SER A 97 8.60 -42.64 7.44
CA SER A 97 9.45 -43.81 7.64
C SER A 97 10.62 -43.56 8.60
N GLY A 98 10.69 -42.38 9.23
CA GLY A 98 11.72 -42.03 10.21
C GLY A 98 13.10 -41.74 9.60
N MET A 99 13.16 -41.53 8.28
CA MET A 99 14.37 -41.13 7.57
C MET A 99 14.58 -39.61 7.66
N PRO A 100 15.83 -39.12 7.55
CA PRO A 100 16.10 -37.69 7.49
C PRO A 100 15.46 -37.07 6.25
N THR A 101 14.84 -35.90 6.41
CA THR A 101 14.17 -35.16 5.33
C THR A 101 14.91 -33.87 5.00
N ASP A 102 14.87 -33.48 3.73
CA ASP A 102 15.44 -32.23 3.23
C ASP A 102 14.39 -31.43 2.45
N MET A 103 13.94 -30.34 3.07
CA MET A 103 13.00 -29.37 2.48
C MET A 103 13.67 -28.03 2.17
N SER A 104 15.02 -27.97 2.23
CA SER A 104 15.78 -26.73 1.97
C SER A 104 15.50 -26.15 0.59
N PHE A 105 15.30 -27.01 -0.42
CA PHE A 105 14.99 -26.61 -1.79
C PHE A 105 13.76 -25.68 -1.91
N LEU A 106 12.74 -25.86 -1.08
CA LEU A 106 11.55 -24.98 -1.08
C LEU A 106 11.89 -23.59 -0.57
N THR A 107 12.79 -23.52 0.40
CA THR A 107 13.27 -22.24 0.94
C THR A 107 14.11 -21.51 -0.11
N ASP A 108 15.01 -22.22 -0.79
CA ASP A 108 15.88 -21.63 -1.82
C ASP A 108 15.09 -21.08 -3.02
N LEU A 109 13.99 -21.73 -3.39
CA LEU A 109 13.09 -21.26 -4.44
C LEU A 109 12.22 -20.07 -4.01
N SER A 110 11.71 -20.09 -2.78
CA SER A 110 10.74 -19.09 -2.30
C SER A 110 11.38 -17.79 -1.80
N VAL A 111 12.58 -17.85 -1.21
CA VAL A 111 13.27 -16.68 -0.64
C VAL A 111 13.50 -15.55 -1.65
N PRO A 112 13.99 -15.79 -2.88
CA PRO A 112 14.16 -14.72 -3.87
C PRO A 112 12.86 -14.00 -4.21
N LEU A 113 11.74 -14.74 -4.32
CA LEU A 113 10.42 -14.14 -4.56
C LEU A 113 9.94 -13.34 -3.35
N PHE A 114 10.09 -13.89 -2.14
CA PHE A 114 9.74 -13.18 -0.90
C PHE A 114 10.50 -11.85 -0.76
N VAL A 115 11.82 -11.87 -0.99
CA VAL A 115 12.68 -10.68 -0.93
C VAL A 115 12.28 -9.67 -2.01
N THR A 116 11.94 -10.14 -3.21
CA THR A 116 11.47 -9.28 -4.30
C THR A 116 10.16 -8.58 -3.93
N PHE A 117 9.17 -9.32 -3.42
CA PHE A 117 7.91 -8.74 -2.98
C PHE A 117 8.10 -7.73 -1.85
N LEU A 118 8.90 -8.07 -0.83
CA LEU A 118 9.24 -7.17 0.25
C LEU A 118 9.92 -5.90 -0.28
N GLY A 119 10.88 -6.05 -1.20
CA GLY A 119 11.60 -4.95 -1.83
C GLY A 119 10.68 -4.01 -2.61
N CYS A 120 9.77 -4.55 -3.42
CA CYS A 120 8.77 -3.77 -4.15
C CYS A 120 7.85 -2.98 -3.21
N GLN A 121 7.40 -3.60 -2.12
CA GLN A 121 6.51 -2.96 -1.14
C GLN A 121 7.23 -1.85 -0.35
N LEU A 122 8.51 -2.05 -0.03
CA LEU A 122 9.35 -1.02 0.57
C LEU A 122 9.61 0.14 -0.38
N ALA A 123 9.91 -0.15 -1.66
CA ALA A 123 10.11 0.88 -2.68
C ALA A 123 8.84 1.72 -2.88
N HIS A 124 7.67 1.07 -2.92
CA HIS A 124 6.37 1.73 -2.95
C HIS A 124 6.21 2.72 -1.78
N GLU A 125 6.51 2.28 -0.56
CA GLU A 125 6.39 3.13 0.61
C GLU A 125 7.43 4.28 0.63
N VAL A 126 8.63 4.03 0.10
CA VAL A 126 9.64 5.08 -0.08
C VAL A 126 9.12 6.16 -1.03
N GLY A 127 8.40 5.80 -2.09
CA GLY A 127 7.74 6.77 -2.98
C GLY A 127 6.78 7.70 -2.22
N HIS A 128 5.92 7.13 -1.37
CA HIS A 128 5.05 7.92 -0.49
C HIS A 128 5.84 8.82 0.47
N ARG A 129 6.92 8.31 1.09
CA ARG A 129 7.75 9.10 2.01
C ARG A 129 8.46 10.27 1.33
N ILE A 130 8.95 10.07 0.11
CA ILE A 130 9.58 11.14 -0.66
C ILE A 130 8.58 12.26 -0.92
N MET A 131 7.38 11.95 -1.44
CA MET A 131 6.36 12.97 -1.71
C MET A 131 5.82 13.62 -0.45
N ALA A 132 5.68 12.85 0.64
CA ALA A 132 5.33 13.40 1.95
C ALA A 132 6.35 14.45 2.42
N GLY A 133 7.65 14.20 2.24
CA GLY A 133 8.71 15.16 2.55
C GLY A 133 8.69 16.39 1.66
N VAL A 134 8.43 16.22 0.36
CA VAL A 134 8.34 17.34 -0.60
C VAL A 134 7.19 18.29 -0.27
N TYR A 135 6.03 17.75 0.16
CA TYR A 135 4.83 18.53 0.44
C TYR A 135 4.58 18.82 1.93
N ASP A 136 5.52 18.50 2.81
CA ASP A 136 5.40 18.64 4.28
C ASP A 136 4.13 17.95 4.85
N ILE A 137 3.79 16.79 4.29
CA ILE A 137 2.68 15.96 4.72
C ILE A 137 3.20 14.98 5.79
N LYS A 138 2.60 15.01 6.98
CA LYS A 138 2.94 14.08 8.07
C LYS A 138 2.32 12.72 7.79
N THR A 139 3.13 11.65 7.83
CA THR A 139 2.68 10.27 7.62
C THR A 139 3.04 9.37 8.81
N SER A 140 2.37 8.23 8.94
CA SER A 140 2.70 7.19 9.93
C SER A 140 3.76 6.23 9.42
N VAL A 141 4.25 5.35 10.31
CA VAL A 141 5.01 4.17 9.88
C VAL A 141 4.09 3.23 9.09
N PRO A 142 4.55 2.67 7.96
CA PRO A 142 3.80 1.67 7.20
C PRO A 142 3.48 0.47 8.06
N THR A 143 2.25 -0.02 7.97
CA THR A 143 1.82 -1.27 8.60
C THR A 143 1.53 -2.27 7.50
N PHE A 144 2.06 -3.49 7.59
CA PHE A 144 1.68 -4.55 6.66
C PHE A 144 0.28 -5.03 7.02
N VAL A 145 -0.63 -4.98 6.05
CA VAL A 145 -2.02 -5.36 6.20
C VAL A 145 -2.30 -6.51 5.24
N PRO A 146 -2.74 -7.66 5.75
CA PRO A 146 -3.16 -8.77 4.89
C PRO A 146 -4.38 -8.35 4.08
N SER A 147 -4.29 -8.43 2.75
CA SER A 147 -5.42 -8.23 1.86
C SER A 147 -5.90 -9.57 1.34
N LEU A 148 -7.13 -9.93 1.71
CA LEU A 148 -7.80 -11.14 1.18
C LEU A 148 -8.21 -10.97 -0.28
N ALA A 149 -8.42 -9.73 -0.74
CA ALA A 149 -8.93 -9.44 -2.09
C ALA A 149 -7.84 -9.52 -3.17
N THR A 150 -6.62 -9.08 -2.85
CA THR A 150 -5.49 -9.09 -3.80
C THR A 150 -4.60 -10.31 -3.61
N GLY A 151 -4.85 -11.14 -2.59
CA GLY A 151 -4.04 -12.31 -2.27
C GLY A 151 -2.58 -11.98 -1.93
N ILE A 152 -2.21 -10.70 -1.78
CA ILE A 152 -0.88 -10.20 -1.46
C ILE A 152 -1.02 -9.25 -0.28
N THR A 153 -0.14 -9.37 0.71
CA THR A 153 -0.06 -8.44 1.82
C THR A 153 0.43 -7.08 1.33
N GLY A 154 -0.41 -6.05 1.46
CA GLY A 154 -0.03 -4.67 1.14
C GLY A 154 0.52 -3.93 2.36
N THR A 155 1.17 -2.80 2.15
CA THR A 155 1.46 -1.84 3.22
C THR A 155 0.46 -0.70 3.18
N VAL A 156 0.01 -0.25 4.35
CA VAL A 156 -0.84 0.93 4.48
C VAL A 156 -0.15 1.95 5.36
N THR A 157 -0.03 3.18 4.84
CA THR A 157 0.47 4.34 5.56
C THR A 157 -0.63 5.36 5.75
N SER A 158 -0.88 5.71 7.02
CA SER A 158 -1.87 6.73 7.34
C SER A 158 -1.28 8.13 7.22
N LEU A 159 -2.05 9.03 6.61
CA LEU A 159 -1.82 10.46 6.66
C LEU A 159 -2.17 10.99 8.07
N LYS A 160 -1.24 11.70 8.70
CA LYS A 160 -1.40 12.38 10.00
C LYS A 160 -1.74 13.85 9.84
N SER A 161 -1.38 14.45 8.72
CA SER A 161 -1.86 15.77 8.33
C SER A 161 -2.54 15.68 6.95
N PRO A 162 -3.59 16.47 6.74
CA PRO A 162 -4.22 16.58 5.44
C PRO A 162 -3.28 17.30 4.45
N PRO A 163 -3.30 16.90 3.16
CA PRO A 163 -2.65 17.66 2.08
C PRO A 163 -3.31 19.03 1.93
N LYS A 164 -2.58 20.02 1.39
CA LYS A 164 -3.10 21.39 1.23
C LYS A 164 -4.11 21.52 0.08
N ASN A 165 -3.95 20.72 -0.96
CA ASN A 165 -4.82 20.69 -2.14
C ASN A 165 -4.91 19.27 -2.74
N ARG A 166 -5.78 19.11 -3.74
CA ARG A 166 -6.02 17.81 -4.41
C ARG A 166 -4.82 17.34 -5.22
N ASP A 167 -4.06 18.25 -5.80
CA ASP A 167 -2.86 17.92 -6.59
C ASP A 167 -1.79 17.25 -5.71
N GLN A 168 -1.54 17.79 -4.52
CA GLN A 168 -0.63 17.15 -3.56
C GLN A 168 -1.11 15.77 -3.12
N LEU A 169 -2.43 15.59 -2.98
CA LEU A 169 -3.00 14.28 -2.65
C LEU A 169 -2.82 13.29 -3.81
N PHE A 170 -3.03 13.75 -5.04
CA PHE A 170 -2.89 12.94 -6.25
C PHE A 170 -1.43 12.51 -6.45
N ASP A 171 -0.50 13.44 -6.36
CA ASP A 171 0.93 13.19 -6.47
C ASP A 171 1.43 12.22 -5.39
N PHE A 172 0.98 12.43 -4.14
CA PHE A 172 1.28 11.51 -3.04
C PHE A 172 0.73 10.11 -3.32
N ALA A 173 -0.52 10.01 -3.78
CA ALA A 173 -1.17 8.73 -4.09
C ALA A 173 -0.50 8.00 -5.27
N LEU A 174 -0.01 8.74 -6.27
CA LEU A 174 0.62 8.18 -7.47
C LEU A 174 2.07 7.74 -7.21
N ALA A 175 2.80 8.43 -6.34
CA ALA A 175 4.22 8.17 -6.13
C ALA A 175 4.52 6.74 -5.63
N GLY A 176 3.70 6.19 -4.73
CA GLY A 176 3.90 4.83 -4.25
C GLY A 176 3.82 3.79 -5.39
N PRO A 177 2.70 3.74 -6.14
CA PRO A 177 2.57 2.88 -7.32
C PRO A 177 3.70 3.03 -8.34
N VAL A 178 4.11 4.26 -8.67
CA VAL A 178 5.18 4.50 -9.65
C VAL A 178 6.51 3.89 -9.19
N PHE A 179 6.91 4.13 -7.93
CA PHE A 179 8.13 3.53 -7.39
C PHE A 179 8.04 2.01 -7.31
N GLY A 180 6.86 1.46 -6.95
CA GLY A 180 6.62 0.02 -6.95
C GLY A 180 6.75 -0.62 -8.33
N ILE A 181 6.22 0.04 -9.38
CA ILE A 181 6.33 -0.42 -10.78
C ILE A 181 7.78 -0.37 -11.26
N ILE A 182 8.52 0.69 -10.93
CA ILE A 182 9.94 0.78 -11.31
C ILE A 182 10.73 -0.34 -10.63
N ALA A 183 10.52 -0.58 -9.34
CA ALA A 183 11.18 -1.64 -8.60
C ALA A 183 10.83 -3.04 -9.15
N SER A 184 9.56 -3.29 -9.49
CA SER A 184 9.14 -4.57 -10.07
C SER A 184 9.71 -4.79 -11.47
N LEU A 185 9.82 -3.74 -12.27
CA LEU A 185 10.44 -3.83 -13.60
C LEU A 185 11.94 -4.15 -13.50
N VAL A 186 12.66 -3.53 -12.57
CA VAL A 186 14.07 -3.85 -12.30
C VAL A 186 14.21 -5.31 -11.86
N ALA A 187 13.37 -5.77 -10.93
CA ALA A 187 13.39 -7.15 -10.48
C ALA A 187 13.07 -8.14 -11.61
N LEU A 188 12.13 -7.80 -12.50
CA LEU A 188 11.81 -8.60 -13.67
C LEU A 188 13.01 -8.74 -14.62
N VAL A 189 13.70 -7.63 -14.92
CA VAL A 189 14.89 -7.66 -15.80
C VAL A 189 15.99 -8.52 -15.18
N ILE A 190 16.25 -8.37 -13.87
CA ILE A 190 17.23 -9.20 -13.15
C ILE A 190 16.82 -10.67 -13.20
N GLY A 191 15.55 -10.99 -12.92
CA GLY A 191 15.04 -12.36 -12.97
C GLY A 191 15.17 -12.99 -14.36
N CYS A 192 14.86 -12.23 -15.42
CA CYS A 192 15.04 -12.67 -16.80
C CYS A 192 16.51 -12.89 -17.19
N GLN A 193 17.46 -12.21 -16.55
CA GLN A 193 18.89 -12.44 -16.80
C GLN A 193 19.43 -13.67 -16.07
N LEU A 194 18.81 -14.05 -14.95
CA LEU A 194 19.19 -15.21 -14.14
C LEU A 194 18.57 -16.53 -14.62
N THR A 195 17.61 -16.47 -15.55
CA THR A 195 16.90 -17.62 -16.14
C THR A 195 17.46 -17.93 -17.53
#